data_AF-A0A835ELT4-F1
#
_entry.id   AF-A0A835ELT4-F1
#
_cell.length_a   1.000
_cell.length_b   1.000
_cell.length_c   1.000
_cell.angle_alpha   90.00
_cell.angle_beta   90.00
_cell.angle_gamma   90.00
#
_symmetry.space_group_name_H-M   'P 1'
#
loop_
_entity.id
_entity.type
_entity.pdbx_description
1 polymer ?
#
loop_
_entity_poly.entity_id
_entity_poly.type
_entity_poly.pdbx_seq_one_letter_code
_entity_poly.pdbx_strand_id
1 'polypeptide(L)'
;MAPCSSRASLLRHSERTTGLRLRPAASSSVDGDRRRPGQHQLVRRRLRRHRAHVPSLHPLQSWVAFPDDGGVLVGDDARNYAAVNPEAAAFSGFKRLLGQRLNRHYEGDFVQRVIENLPYKVVENDVRPHIQMEAKDVRTARQFSIEEMTSAIFAKLKDMANGIMLM
;
A
#
# COMPACT_ATOMS: atom_id res chain seq x y z
N MET A 1 41.99 2.77 39.05
CA MET A 1 43.11 3.67 38.68
C MET A 1 44.10 2.84 37.87
N ALA A 2 44.48 3.30 36.68
CA ALA A 2 45.31 2.58 35.69
C ALA A 2 46.81 2.52 36.14
N PRO A 3 47.73 1.81 35.44
CA PRO A 3 48.17 2.25 34.11
C PRO A 3 48.47 1.16 33.06
N CYS A 4 48.48 1.67 31.83
CA CYS A 4 48.86 1.11 30.54
C CYS A 4 50.39 0.93 30.39
N SER A 5 50.83 -0.10 29.66
CA SER A 5 52.19 -0.33 29.11
C SER A 5 52.03 -1.51 28.14
N SER A 6 52.38 -1.51 26.85
CA SER A 6 53.59 -1.09 26.13
C SER A 6 53.22 -1.11 24.61
N ARG A 7 53.47 -0.05 23.81
CA ARG A 7 54.56 0.09 22.80
C ARG A 7 54.69 -1.13 21.86
N ALA A 8 54.85 -1.05 20.53
CA ALA A 8 55.25 0.00 19.60
C ALA A 8 54.95 -0.55 18.17
N SER A 9 54.56 0.26 17.18
CA SER A 9 55.40 0.86 16.14
C SER A 9 55.31 0.19 14.75
N LEU A 10 54.95 1.03 13.76
CA LEU A 10 55.52 1.15 12.41
C LEU A 10 55.44 -0.08 11.48
N LEU A 11 54.80 0.05 10.32
CA LEU A 11 55.46 0.55 9.11
C LEU A 11 54.45 0.79 7.98
N ARG A 12 54.64 1.91 7.28
CA ARG A 12 54.08 2.23 5.97
C ARG A 12 54.83 1.45 4.90
N HIS A 13 54.16 1.08 3.80
CA HIS A 13 54.65 1.06 2.40
C HIS A 13 53.37 0.88 1.53
N SER A 14 52.97 1.81 0.63
CA SER A 14 53.58 2.18 -0.67
C SER A 14 53.88 0.91 -1.48
N GLU A 15 53.31 0.64 -2.65
CA GLU A 15 53.55 1.27 -3.97
C GLU A 15 52.33 0.95 -4.88
N ARG A 16 51.75 1.86 -5.68
CA ARG A 16 52.17 2.45 -6.97
C ARG A 16 52.43 1.46 -8.12
N THR A 17 52.07 1.95 -9.32
CA THR A 17 52.31 1.46 -10.70
C THR A 17 51.27 0.45 -11.20
N THR A 18 50.61 0.60 -12.37
CA THR A 18 50.95 1.24 -13.66
C THR A 18 49.59 1.34 -14.41
N GLY A 19 49.15 2.42 -15.05
CA GLY A 19 49.84 3.20 -16.06
C GLY A 19 49.61 2.61 -17.45
N LEU A 20 48.49 2.90 -18.12
CA LEU A 20 48.48 2.89 -19.59
C LEU A 20 47.47 3.89 -20.19
N ARG A 21 48.04 4.70 -21.07
CA ARG A 21 47.53 5.89 -21.73
C ARG A 21 46.58 5.55 -22.88
N LEU A 22 45.72 6.53 -23.13
CA LEU A 22 44.99 6.83 -24.37
C LEU A 22 45.82 6.62 -25.65
N ARG A 23 45.17 6.10 -26.70
CA ARG A 23 45.25 6.66 -28.07
C ARG A 23 43.91 6.50 -28.80
N PRO A 24 43.43 7.56 -29.49
CA PRO A 24 42.38 7.46 -30.50
C PRO A 24 43.00 7.09 -31.85
N ALA A 25 42.25 6.38 -32.70
CA ALA A 25 42.52 6.26 -34.12
C ALA A 25 41.24 6.57 -34.89
N ALA A 26 41.34 7.59 -35.74
CA ALA A 26 40.31 8.05 -36.64
C ALA A 26 40.34 7.30 -37.98
N SER A 27 39.30 7.57 -38.77
CA SER A 27 39.03 7.22 -40.17
C SER A 27 38.47 5.81 -40.39
N SER A 28 37.42 5.59 -41.18
CA SER A 28 37.09 6.27 -42.43
C SER A 28 35.57 6.42 -42.66
N SER A 29 35.23 7.58 -43.18
CA SER A 29 34.07 7.91 -44.00
C SER A 29 33.61 6.79 -44.95
N VAL A 30 32.33 6.44 -44.92
CA VAL A 30 31.54 6.19 -46.14
C VAL A 30 30.18 6.85 -45.98
N ASP A 31 29.89 7.61 -47.02
CA ASP A 31 28.77 8.50 -47.27
C ASP A 31 27.47 7.73 -47.57
N GLY A 32 26.33 8.38 -47.34
CA GLY A 32 25.07 8.07 -48.02
C GLY A 32 24.07 7.13 -47.33
N ASP A 33 23.21 7.70 -46.48
CA ASP A 33 21.75 7.52 -46.68
C ASP A 33 20.97 8.66 -46.01
N ARG A 34 20.79 9.77 -46.72
CA ARG A 34 19.76 10.77 -46.38
C ARG A 34 18.39 10.23 -46.77
N ARG A 35 17.79 9.34 -45.96
CA ARG A 35 16.36 9.05 -46.08
C ARG A 35 15.54 10.16 -45.44
N ARG A 36 14.80 10.84 -46.31
CA ARG A 36 13.86 11.93 -46.05
C ARG A 36 12.91 11.60 -44.88
N PRO A 37 12.83 12.40 -43.80
CA PRO A 37 11.76 12.27 -42.82
C PRO A 37 10.54 13.02 -43.35
N GLY A 38 9.77 12.36 -44.20
CA GLY A 38 8.56 12.94 -44.74
C GLY A 38 7.75 11.88 -45.45
N GLN A 39 6.86 11.22 -44.71
CA GLN A 39 5.56 10.70 -45.17
C GLN A 39 4.86 9.74 -44.18
N HIS A 40 5.46 9.40 -43.03
CA HIS A 40 4.81 8.55 -42.01
C HIS A 40 4.17 9.31 -40.82
N GLN A 41 3.87 10.62 -40.95
CA GLN A 41 3.18 11.39 -39.91
C GLN A 41 1.69 11.68 -40.20
N LEU A 42 1.16 11.26 -41.35
CA LEU A 42 -0.19 11.66 -41.80
C LEU A 42 -1.20 10.51 -41.91
N VAL A 43 -1.05 9.45 -41.12
CA VAL A 43 -2.09 8.39 -41.01
C VAL A 43 -2.46 8.06 -39.55
N ARG A 44 -2.04 8.89 -38.58
CA ARG A 44 -2.51 8.79 -37.18
C ARG A 44 -3.46 9.91 -36.76
N ARG A 45 -4.16 10.50 -37.73
CA ARG A 45 -5.19 11.52 -37.50
C ARG A 45 -6.54 11.07 -38.05
N ARG A 46 -7.14 10.07 -37.42
CA ARG A 46 -8.59 9.82 -37.40
C ARG A 46 -8.82 8.53 -36.66
N LEU A 47 -8.93 8.64 -35.34
CA LEU A 47 -9.74 7.79 -34.46
C LEU A 47 -9.53 8.34 -33.03
N ARG A 48 -9.71 9.66 -32.84
CA ARG A 48 -10.22 10.14 -31.55
C ARG A 48 -11.71 9.82 -31.56
N ARG A 49 -12.04 8.52 -31.48
CA ARG A 49 -13.39 8.12 -31.07
C ARG A 49 -13.59 8.77 -29.72
N HIS A 50 -14.75 9.40 -29.53
CA HIS A 50 -15.22 9.80 -28.23
C HIS A 50 -14.99 8.63 -27.28
N ARG A 51 -13.91 8.68 -26.49
CA ARG A 51 -13.82 7.88 -25.29
C ARG A 51 -14.96 8.42 -24.46
N ALA A 52 -16.05 7.67 -24.39
CA ALA A 52 -17.00 7.85 -23.31
C ALA A 52 -16.16 8.00 -22.05
N HIS A 53 -16.35 9.09 -21.32
CA HIS A 53 -15.73 9.28 -20.04
C HIS A 53 -16.32 8.18 -19.15
N VAL A 54 -15.69 7.01 -19.14
CA VAL A 54 -15.97 5.99 -18.14
C VAL A 54 -15.50 6.65 -16.85
N PRO A 55 -16.41 6.96 -15.89
CA PRO A 55 -15.99 7.48 -14.61
C PRO A 55 -14.91 6.54 -14.10
N SER A 56 -13.78 7.10 -13.68
CA SER A 56 -12.61 6.33 -13.29
C SER A 56 -13.00 5.41 -12.15
N LEU A 57 -13.37 4.17 -12.49
CA LEU A 57 -13.80 3.18 -11.54
C LEU A 57 -12.55 2.70 -10.83
N HIS A 58 -12.27 3.33 -9.70
CA HIS A 58 -11.20 2.88 -8.84
C HIS A 58 -11.67 1.64 -8.08
N PRO A 59 -10.83 0.62 -7.95
CA PRO A 59 -11.17 -0.54 -7.14
C PRO A 59 -11.46 -0.09 -5.70
N LEU A 60 -12.58 -0.54 -5.13
CA LEU A 60 -12.97 -0.17 -3.78
C LEU A 60 -11.90 -0.63 -2.79
N GLN A 61 -11.30 0.32 -2.08
CA GLN A 61 -10.34 0.03 -1.03
C GLN A 61 -11.04 -0.67 0.14
N SER A 62 -10.43 -1.69 0.72
CA SER A 62 -10.95 -2.37 1.92
C SER A 62 -10.64 -1.60 3.20
N TRP A 63 -11.04 -0.34 3.23
CA TRP A 63 -10.90 0.56 4.37
C TRP A 63 -12.29 0.80 4.93
N VAL A 64 -12.42 0.75 6.25
CA VAL A 64 -13.68 1.02 6.95
C VAL A 64 -13.41 1.97 8.09
N ALA A 65 -14.24 2.99 8.24
CA ALA A 65 -14.19 3.91 9.36
C ALA A 65 -15.60 4.14 9.92
N PHE A 66 -15.69 4.27 11.24
CA PHE A 66 -16.93 4.50 11.95
C PHE A 66 -16.91 5.90 12.57
N PRO A 67 -17.58 6.89 11.97
CA PRO A 67 -17.80 8.19 12.59
C PRO A 67 -18.73 8.08 13.81
N ASP A 68 -18.65 9.10 14.67
CA ASP A 68 -19.48 9.19 15.88
C ASP A 68 -20.99 9.34 15.56
N ASP A 69 -21.31 9.87 14.38
CA ASP A 69 -22.68 10.08 13.86
C ASP A 69 -23.44 8.77 13.57
N GLY A 70 -22.82 7.61 13.79
CA GLY A 70 -23.43 6.29 13.59
C GLY A 70 -23.46 5.80 12.14
N GLY A 71 -22.88 6.57 11.21
CA GLY A 71 -22.66 6.14 9.83
C GLY A 71 -21.53 5.13 9.68
N VAL A 72 -21.40 4.54 8.49
CA VAL A 72 -20.24 3.70 8.10
C VAL A 72 -19.63 4.26 6.82
N LEU A 73 -18.35 4.63 6.90
CA LEU A 73 -17.57 5.10 5.76
C LEU A 73 -16.71 3.95 5.25
N VAL A 74 -16.60 3.81 3.93
CA VAL A 74 -15.88 2.71 3.29
C VAL A 74 -15.05 3.23 2.12
N GLY A 75 -13.88 2.64 1.89
CA GLY A 75 -13.04 2.94 0.74
C GLY A 75 -12.37 4.30 0.87
N ASP A 76 -12.43 5.09 -0.21
CA ASP A 76 -11.77 6.41 -0.25
C ASP A 76 -12.35 7.37 0.79
N ASP A 77 -13.64 7.27 1.11
CA ASP A 77 -14.28 8.07 2.16
C ASP A 77 -13.67 7.77 3.53
N ALA A 78 -13.44 6.49 3.83
CA ALA A 78 -12.79 6.08 5.09
C ALA A 78 -11.34 6.58 5.17
N ARG A 79 -10.62 6.54 4.05
CA ARG A 79 -9.25 7.06 3.97
C ARG A 79 -9.17 8.57 4.16
N ASN A 80 -10.09 9.30 3.54
CA ASN A 80 -10.18 10.76 3.70
C ASN A 80 -10.57 11.12 5.13
N TYR A 81 -11.48 10.37 5.73
CA TYR A 81 -11.88 10.57 7.12
C TYR A 81 -10.69 10.36 8.09
N ALA A 82 -9.88 9.34 7.88
CA ALA A 82 -8.66 9.09 8.67
C ALA A 82 -7.64 10.24 8.60
N ALA A 83 -7.59 10.95 7.46
CA ALA A 83 -6.71 12.11 7.30
C ALA A 83 -7.18 13.32 8.12
N VAL A 84 -8.49 13.44 8.35
CA VAL A 84 -9.09 14.54 9.12
C VAL A 84 -9.16 14.21 10.62
N ASN A 85 -9.44 12.95 10.96
CA ASN A 85 -9.58 12.48 12.33
C ASN A 85 -8.64 11.28 12.57
N PRO A 86 -7.37 11.50 12.93
CA PRO A 86 -6.41 10.42 13.15
C PRO A 86 -6.79 9.54 14.36
N GLU A 87 -7.53 10.09 15.33
CA GLU A 87 -8.09 9.34 16.46
C GLU A 87 -9.24 8.41 16.05
N ALA A 88 -9.95 8.77 14.97
CA ALA A 88 -11.03 7.95 14.46
C ALA A 88 -10.44 6.86 13.57
N ALA A 89 -10.10 5.73 14.20
CA ALA A 89 -9.40 4.62 13.58
C ALA A 89 -10.06 4.18 12.27
N ALA A 90 -9.30 4.28 11.17
CA ALA A 90 -9.63 3.60 9.92
C ALA A 90 -8.99 2.22 9.91
N PHE A 91 -9.83 1.21 9.72
CA PHE A 91 -9.43 -0.19 9.79
C PHE A 91 -9.14 -0.71 8.38
N SER A 92 -7.95 -1.28 8.20
CA SER A 92 -7.56 -1.99 6.99
C SER A 92 -6.82 -3.28 7.37
N GLY A 93 -6.84 -4.28 6.49
CA GLY A 93 -6.16 -5.56 6.75
C GLY A 93 -6.96 -6.57 7.59
N PHE A 94 -8.09 -6.15 8.18
CA PHE A 94 -8.99 -7.02 8.95
C PHE A 94 -9.53 -8.23 8.17
N LYS A 95 -9.61 -8.14 6.84
CA LYS A 95 -10.00 -9.26 5.97
C LYS A 95 -9.14 -10.51 6.16
N ARG A 96 -7.89 -10.38 6.63
CA ARG A 96 -7.01 -11.52 6.93
C ARG A 96 -7.50 -12.36 8.11
N LEU A 97 -8.31 -11.77 9.00
CA LEU A 97 -8.87 -12.42 10.17
C LEU A 97 -10.22 -13.09 9.88
N LEU A 98 -10.74 -12.98 8.65
CA LEU A 98 -12.02 -13.58 8.26
C LEU A 98 -11.99 -15.10 8.36
N GLY A 99 -12.99 -15.66 9.04
CA GLY A 99 -13.19 -17.11 9.16
C GLY A 99 -12.18 -17.83 10.06
N GLN A 100 -11.26 -17.10 10.72
CA GLN A 100 -10.33 -17.67 11.67
C GLN A 100 -10.98 -17.86 13.03
N ARG A 101 -10.69 -18.98 13.71
CA ARG A 101 -11.12 -19.24 15.09
C ARG A 101 -9.91 -19.31 16.00
N LEU A 102 -10.01 -18.71 17.19
CA LEU A 102 -8.90 -18.65 18.14
C LEU A 102 -8.68 -19.96 18.91
N ASN A 103 -9.67 -20.86 18.94
CA ASN A 103 -9.58 -22.14 19.65
C ASN A 103 -8.76 -23.23 18.95
N ARG A 104 -8.34 -23.01 17.70
CA ARG A 104 -7.59 -24.00 16.92
C ARG A 104 -6.13 -23.61 16.91
N HIS A 105 -5.25 -24.47 17.46
CA HIS A 105 -3.81 -24.18 17.61
C HIS A 105 -3.16 -23.55 16.36
N TYR A 106 -3.42 -24.09 15.17
CA TYR A 106 -2.87 -23.57 13.92
C TYR A 106 -3.46 -22.22 13.46
N GLU A 107 -4.74 -21.97 13.77
CA GLU A 107 -5.40 -20.70 13.41
C GLU A 107 -5.00 -19.59 14.40
N GLY A 108 -4.81 -19.94 15.68
CA GLY A 108 -4.30 -19.04 16.71
C GLY A 108 -2.91 -18.48 16.38
N ASP A 109 -1.97 -19.32 15.96
CA ASP A 109 -0.60 -18.87 15.59
C ASP A 109 -0.62 -17.89 14.39
N PHE A 110 -1.49 -18.12 13.41
CA PHE A 110 -1.64 -17.22 12.26
C PHE A 110 -2.28 -15.90 12.69
N VAL A 111 -3.38 -15.96 13.43
CA VAL A 111 -4.11 -14.78 13.93
C VAL A 111 -3.18 -13.90 14.77
N GLN A 112 -2.37 -14.50 15.65
CA GLN A 112 -1.42 -13.78 16.48
C GLN A 112 -0.39 -13.00 15.65
N ARG A 113 0.22 -13.62 14.64
CA ARG A 113 1.16 -12.95 13.72
C ARG A 113 0.49 -11.83 12.92
N VAL A 114 -0.77 -12.00 12.57
CA VAL A 114 -1.53 -10.94 11.88
C VAL A 114 -1.80 -9.78 12.84
N ILE A 115 -2.24 -10.05 14.06
CA ILE A 115 -2.53 -9.04 15.09
C ILE A 115 -1.30 -8.19 15.39
N GLU A 116 -0.11 -8.79 15.46
CA GLU A 116 1.16 -8.05 15.68
C GLU A 116 1.48 -7.02 14.59
N ASN A 117 0.96 -7.21 13.37
CA ASN A 117 1.18 -6.31 12.24
C ASN A 117 0.06 -5.27 12.07
N LEU A 118 -0.98 -5.30 12.90
CA LEU A 118 -2.13 -4.41 12.79
C LEU A 118 -2.00 -3.21 13.74
N PRO A 119 -2.32 -1.98 13.29
CA PRO A 119 -2.21 -0.77 14.10
C PRO A 119 -3.40 -0.58 15.07
N TYR A 120 -4.18 -1.62 15.34
CA TYR A 120 -5.38 -1.57 16.17
C TYR A 120 -5.54 -2.83 17.00
N LYS A 121 -6.31 -2.72 18.09
CA LYS A 121 -6.50 -3.81 19.03
C LYS A 121 -7.57 -4.78 18.53
N VAL A 122 -7.22 -6.06 18.51
CA VAL A 122 -8.13 -7.17 18.25
C VAL A 122 -8.34 -7.91 19.57
N VAL A 123 -9.60 -8.18 19.92
CA VAL A 123 -10.00 -8.91 21.12
C VAL A 123 -10.70 -10.21 20.72
N GLU A 124 -10.55 -11.24 21.54
CA GLU A 124 -11.33 -12.46 21.39
C GLU A 124 -12.73 -12.23 21.98
N ASN A 125 -13.76 -12.52 21.21
CA ASN A 125 -15.13 -12.61 21.69
C ASN A 125 -15.82 -13.82 21.04
N ASP A 126 -16.40 -14.69 21.86
CA ASP A 126 -17.02 -15.95 21.43
C ASP A 126 -16.15 -16.77 20.44
N VAL A 127 -14.86 -16.93 20.75
CA VAL A 127 -13.88 -17.71 19.98
C VAL A 127 -13.49 -17.07 18.62
N ARG A 128 -14.02 -15.88 18.30
CA ARG A 128 -13.75 -15.15 17.06
C ARG A 128 -13.02 -13.84 17.32
N PRO A 129 -12.12 -13.42 16.42
CA PRO A 129 -11.47 -12.12 16.52
C PRO A 129 -12.48 -11.00 16.27
N HIS A 130 -12.48 -10.01 17.15
CA HIS A 130 -13.27 -8.78 17.04
C HIS A 130 -12.35 -7.58 17.11
N ILE A 131 -12.67 -6.50 16.40
CA ILE A 131 -11.92 -5.26 16.50
C ILE A 131 -12.52 -4.40 17.61
N GLN A 132 -11.67 -3.98 18.54
CA GLN A 132 -12.06 -3.05 19.60
C GLN A 132 -11.85 -1.62 19.10
N MET A 133 -12.91 -0.83 19.12
CA MET A 133 -12.89 0.61 18.81
C MET A 133 -13.15 1.41 20.07
N GLU A 134 -12.26 2.35 20.36
CA GLU A 134 -12.45 3.34 21.42
C GLU A 134 -13.38 4.42 20.88
N ALA A 135 -14.58 4.53 21.45
CA ALA A 135 -15.46 5.67 21.19
C ALA A 135 -14.95 6.88 21.97
N LYS A 136 -15.17 8.10 21.44
CA LYS A 136 -14.81 9.34 22.15
C LYS A 136 -15.46 9.45 23.53
N ASP A 137 -16.63 8.84 23.71
CA ASP A 137 -17.21 8.61 25.02
C ASP A 137 -16.49 7.44 25.71
N VAL A 138 -15.40 7.80 26.41
CA VAL A 138 -14.38 6.99 27.11
C VAL A 138 -14.91 5.78 27.94
N ARG A 139 -16.22 5.63 28.13
CA ARG A 139 -16.82 4.57 28.96
C ARG A 139 -17.32 3.34 28.20
N THR A 140 -17.41 3.38 26.87
CA THR A 140 -17.97 2.25 26.10
C THR A 140 -17.13 1.93 24.87
N ALA A 141 -16.17 1.02 25.02
CA ALA A 141 -15.48 0.45 23.86
C ALA A 141 -16.47 -0.38 23.04
N ARG A 142 -16.65 -0.03 21.77
CA ARG A 142 -17.49 -0.79 20.84
C ARG A 142 -16.66 -1.89 20.20
N GLN A 143 -17.21 -3.09 20.14
CA GLN A 143 -16.57 -4.23 19.48
C GLN A 143 -17.32 -4.50 18.19
N PHE A 144 -16.57 -4.65 17.09
CA PHE A 144 -17.13 -5.01 15.79
C PHE A 144 -16.56 -6.35 15.35
N SER A 145 -17.44 -7.22 14.88
CA SER A 145 -17.04 -8.46 14.22
C SER A 145 -16.43 -8.15 12.86
N ILE A 146 -15.51 -9.01 12.42
CA ILE A 146 -14.88 -8.88 11.09
C ILE A 146 -15.94 -9.04 9.98
N GLU A 147 -16.96 -9.86 10.24
CA GLU A 147 -18.10 -10.10 9.37
C GLU A 147 -18.97 -8.86 9.19
N GLU A 148 -19.24 -8.09 10.24
CA GLU A 148 -19.99 -6.82 10.14
C GLU A 148 -19.27 -5.79 9.27
N MET A 149 -17.96 -5.59 9.48
CA MET A 149 -17.16 -4.69 8.66
C MET A 149 -17.11 -5.13 7.19
N THR A 150 -17.04 -6.45 6.96
CA THR A 150 -17.01 -7.00 5.60
C THR A 150 -18.37 -6.84 4.91
N SER A 151 -19.46 -6.96 5.66
CA SER A 151 -20.82 -6.73 5.17
C SER A 151 -21.01 -5.28 4.71
N ALA A 152 -20.47 -4.30 5.43
CA ALA A 152 -20.49 -2.90 5.02
C ALA A 152 -19.75 -2.66 3.70
N ILE A 153 -18.62 -3.32 3.48
CA ILE A 153 -17.90 -3.26 2.20
C ILE A 153 -18.76 -3.84 1.07
N PHE A 154 -19.39 -5.00 1.29
CA PHE A 154 -20.23 -5.62 0.27
C PHE A 154 -21.48 -4.79 -0.06
N ALA A 155 -22.08 -4.13 0.93
CA ALA A 155 -23.18 -3.19 0.70
C ALA A 155 -22.75 -2.06 -0.24
N LYS A 156 -21.57 -1.46 0.00
CA LYS A 156 -21.03 -0.40 -0.87
C LYS A 156 -20.71 -0.89 -2.28
N LEU A 157 -20.18 -2.12 -2.44
CA LEU A 157 -19.98 -2.71 -3.76
C LEU A 157 -21.29 -2.91 -4.52
N LYS A 158 -22.35 -3.34 -3.81
CA LYS A 158 -23.69 -3.47 -4.39
C LYS A 158 -24.23 -2.11 -4.84
N ASP A 159 -24.09 -1.08 -4.02
CA ASP A 159 -24.54 0.27 -4.35
C ASP A 159 -23.79 0.84 -5.56
N MET A 160 -22.48 0.63 -5.64
CA MET A 160 -21.67 1.01 -6.81
C MET A 160 -22.13 0.29 -8.07
N ALA A 161 -22.38 -1.03 -7.98
CA ALA A 161 -22.87 -1.81 -9.11
C ALA A 161 -24.25 -1.33 -9.57
N ASN A 162 -25.15 -1.04 -8.64
CA ASN A 162 -26.47 -0.49 -8.96
C ASN A 162 -26.36 0.90 -9.61
N GLY A 163 -25.47 1.76 -9.12
CA GLY A 163 -25.24 3.08 -9.68
C GLY A 163 -24.74 3.04 -11.13
N ILE A 164 -23.84 2.09 -11.44
CA ILE A 164 -23.36 1.88 -12.81
C ILE A 164 -24.47 1.31 -13.70
N MET A 165 -25.26 0.35 -13.19
CA MET A 165 -26.33 -0.27 -13.97
C MET A 165 -27.46 0.71 -14.32
N LEU A 166 -27.65 1.75 -13.52
CA LEU A 166 -28.67 2.78 -13.71
C LEU A 166 -28.17 3.99 -14.55
N MET A 167 -26.92 3.98 -15.01
CA MET A 167 -26.31 4.99 -15.91
C MET A 167 -26.21 4.48 -17.34
#